data_AF-A0A918EF91-F1
#
_entry.id   AF-A0A918EF91-F1
#
_cell.length_a   1.000
_cell.length_b   1.000
_cell.length_c   1.000
_cell.angle_alpha   90.00
_cell.angle_beta   90.00
_cell.angle_gamma   90.00
#
_symmetry.space_group_name_H-M   'P 1'
#
loop_
_entity.id
_entity.type
_entity.pdbx_description
1 polymer ?
#
loop_
_entity_poly.entity_id
_entity_poly.type
_entity_poly.pdbx_seq_one_letter_code
_entity_poly.pdbx_strand_id
1 'polypeptide(L)'
;MESRCTRCDLLIGQCEHTRAAPPRRARTYDLVLISPASVAHLPDCPHNTESDIPRYWGEISGDPRAWERVGNGIPVPANGGGNPALVAKRRCSDCEARS
;
A
#
# COMPACT_ATOMS: atom_id res chain seq x y z
N MET A 1 -36.26 9.62 -14.56
CA MET A 1 -36.25 10.27 -13.24
C MET A 1 -34.82 10.68 -12.96
N GLU A 2 -34.48 11.95 -13.17
CA GLU A 2 -33.12 12.45 -12.92
C GLU A 2 -32.96 12.71 -11.42
N SER A 3 -32.07 11.97 -10.76
CA SER A 3 -31.82 12.19 -9.34
C SER A 3 -30.96 13.45 -9.16
N ARG A 4 -31.36 14.31 -8.21
CA ARG A 4 -30.69 15.58 -7.88
C ARG A 4 -30.22 15.57 -6.43
N CYS A 5 -29.14 16.28 -6.14
CA CYS A 5 -28.55 16.37 -4.82
C CYS A 5 -29.42 17.22 -3.89
N THR A 6 -29.80 16.69 -2.72
CA THR A 6 -30.64 17.39 -1.74
C THR A 6 -30.01 18.67 -1.16
N ARG A 7 -28.68 18.83 -1.26
CA ARG A 7 -27.96 19.99 -0.69
C ARG A 7 -27.78 21.15 -1.65
N CYS A 8 -27.74 20.91 -2.95
CA CYS A 8 -27.38 21.94 -3.93
C CYS A 8 -28.16 21.84 -5.25
N ASP A 9 -29.17 20.97 -5.31
CA ASP A 9 -30.07 20.70 -6.42
C ASP A 9 -29.41 20.28 -7.75
N LEU A 10 -28.08 20.21 -7.85
CA LEU A 10 -27.39 19.70 -9.04
C LEU A 10 -27.65 18.21 -9.25
N LEU A 11 -27.56 17.74 -10.51
CA LEU A 11 -27.64 16.32 -10.86
C LEU A 11 -26.63 15.48 -10.05
N ILE A 12 -27.07 14.31 -9.58
CA ILE A 12 -26.19 13.37 -8.87
C ILE A 12 -24.96 13.05 -9.74
N GLY A 13 -23.76 13.21 -9.17
CA GLY A 13 -22.47 13.03 -9.84
C GLY A 13 -21.83 14.34 -10.34
N GLN A 14 -22.58 15.44 -10.44
CA GLN A 14 -22.06 16.73 -10.93
C GLN A 14 -21.68 17.72 -9.83
N CYS A 15 -22.05 17.44 -8.58
CA CYS A 15 -21.69 18.30 -7.44
C CYS A 15 -20.71 17.63 -6.50
N GLU A 16 -19.95 18.42 -5.73
CA GLU A 16 -18.96 17.91 -4.77
C GLU A 16 -19.52 16.89 -3.76
N HIS A 17 -20.80 17.00 -3.43
CA HIS A 17 -21.49 16.14 -2.47
C HIS A 17 -21.74 14.73 -2.99
N THR A 18 -21.78 14.56 -4.32
CA THR A 18 -22.24 13.32 -4.95
C THR A 18 -21.32 12.82 -6.05
N ARG A 19 -20.35 13.65 -6.49
CA ARG A 19 -19.27 13.20 -7.36
C ARG A 19 -18.48 12.13 -6.61
N ALA A 20 -18.34 10.97 -7.25
CA ALA A 20 -17.36 9.99 -6.77
C ALA A 20 -15.98 10.65 -6.85
N ALA A 21 -15.19 10.51 -5.79
CA ALA A 21 -13.79 10.88 -5.87
C ALA A 21 -13.14 10.08 -7.01
N PRO A 22 -12.29 10.69 -7.85
CA PRO A 22 -11.56 9.93 -8.84
C PRO A 22 -10.77 8.82 -8.12
N PRO A 23 -10.70 7.60 -8.67
CA PRO A 23 -9.86 6.57 -8.08
C PRO A 23 -8.44 7.11 -8.01
N ARG A 24 -7.86 7.15 -6.81
CA ARG A 24 -6.44 7.45 -6.65
C ARG A 24 -5.68 6.39 -7.45
N ARG A 25 -4.89 6.80 -8.45
CA ARG A 25 -3.97 5.88 -9.15
C ARG A 25 -3.08 5.25 -8.08
N ALA A 26 -3.16 3.93 -7.92
CA ALA A 26 -2.31 3.23 -6.98
C ALA A 26 -0.84 3.44 -7.38
N ARG A 27 -0.01 3.88 -6.43
CA ARG A 27 1.44 3.92 -6.65
C ARG A 27 1.94 2.48 -6.77
N THR A 28 2.69 2.21 -7.82
CA THR A 28 3.38 0.93 -8.01
C THR A 28 4.74 1.00 -7.35
N TYR A 29 5.14 -0.09 -6.71
CA TYR A 29 6.43 -0.22 -6.07
C TYR A 29 7.13 -1.47 -6.59
N ASP A 30 8.33 -1.31 -7.13
CA ASP A 30 9.12 -2.42 -7.66
C ASP A 30 9.73 -3.30 -6.57
N LEU A 31 9.90 -2.74 -5.37
CA LEU A 31 10.46 -3.41 -4.20
C LEU A 31 9.68 -3.05 -2.94
N VAL A 32 9.25 -4.07 -2.20
CA VAL A 32 8.68 -3.96 -0.85
C VAL A 32 9.52 -4.83 0.09
N LEU A 33 10.01 -4.22 1.16
CA LEU A 33 10.78 -4.92 2.19
C LEU A 33 9.84 -5.45 3.27
N ILE A 34 10.12 -6.62 3.82
CA ILE A 34 9.35 -7.24 4.90
C ILE A 34 10.24 -7.35 6.14
N SER A 35 9.85 -6.68 7.22
CA SER A 35 10.55 -6.80 8.49
C SER A 35 10.21 -8.14 9.18
N PRO A 36 11.03 -8.61 10.15
CA PRO A 36 10.72 -9.80 10.95
C PRO A 36 9.35 -9.73 11.65
N ALA A 37 8.84 -8.52 11.90
CA ALA A 37 7.51 -8.28 12.47
C ALA A 37 6.36 -8.45 11.47
N SER A 38 6.61 -9.00 10.27
CA SER A 38 5.60 -9.19 9.19
C SER A 38 5.00 -7.86 8.67
N VAL A 39 5.77 -6.77 8.76
CA VAL A 39 5.36 -5.44 8.29
C VAL A 39 6.03 -5.13 6.96
N ALA A 40 5.26 -4.66 5.99
CA ALA A 40 5.74 -4.16 4.71
C ALA A 40 6.27 -2.73 4.83
N HIS A 41 7.48 -2.51 4.33
CA HIS A 41 8.16 -1.22 4.25
C HIS A 41 8.53 -0.91 2.80
N LEU A 42 8.58 0.38 2.50
CA LEU A 42 9.20 0.89 1.27
C LEU A 42 10.70 1.09 1.50
N PRO A 43 11.56 1.04 0.45
CA PRO A 43 13.02 1.11 0.61
C PRO A 43 13.50 2.33 1.39
N ASP A 44 12.87 3.49 1.19
CA ASP A 44 13.21 4.78 1.83
C ASP A 44 12.56 4.97 3.22
N CYS A 45 12.22 3.89 3.93
CA CYS A 45 11.64 3.99 5.27
C CYS A 45 12.74 4.25 6.31
N PRO A 46 12.59 5.23 7.21
CA PRO A 46 13.57 5.52 8.27
C PRO A 46 13.74 4.38 9.28
N HIS A 47 12.83 3.41 9.29
CA HIS A 47 12.89 2.21 10.14
C HIS A 47 13.73 1.08 9.54
N ASN A 48 14.11 1.18 8.27
CA ASN A 48 14.94 0.18 7.62
C ASN A 48 16.40 0.52 7.96
N THR A 49 16.95 -0.05 9.01
CA THR A 49 18.39 0.06 9.29
C THR A 49 19.15 -0.76 8.24
N GLU A 50 19.94 -0.11 7.38
CA GLU A 50 20.67 -0.74 6.26
C GLU A 50 21.51 -1.96 6.66
N SER A 51 21.94 -2.02 7.93
CA SER A 51 22.71 -3.15 8.49
C SER A 51 21.87 -4.41 8.80
N ASP A 52 20.55 -4.29 9.01
CA ASP A 52 19.67 -5.42 9.36
C ASP A 52 18.94 -6.03 8.16
N ILE A 53 18.71 -5.21 7.12
CA ILE A 53 17.99 -5.61 5.89
C ILE A 53 18.58 -6.89 5.26
N PRO A 54 19.89 -6.97 4.96
CA PRO A 54 20.42 -8.11 4.20
C PRO A 54 20.36 -9.45 4.95
N ARG A 55 20.16 -9.46 6.28
CA ARG A 55 20.21 -10.69 7.08
C ARG A 55 18.86 -11.17 7.59
N TYR A 56 17.95 -10.25 7.93
CA TYR A 56 16.72 -10.63 8.65
C TYR A 56 15.43 -10.28 7.89
N TRP A 57 15.52 -9.52 6.80
CA TRP A 57 14.35 -9.02 6.10
C TRP A 57 14.06 -9.86 4.85
N GLY A 58 12.78 -9.90 4.49
CA GLY A 58 12.29 -10.47 3.24
C GLY A 58 12.11 -9.38 2.21
N GLU A 59 12.11 -9.75 0.94
CA GLU A 59 11.85 -8.84 -0.17
C GLU A 59 10.69 -9.36 -1.01
N ILE A 60 9.88 -8.43 -1.52
CA ILE A 60 8.90 -8.68 -2.57
C ILE A 60 9.31 -7.81 -3.75
N SER A 61 9.87 -8.46 -4.76
CA SER A 61 10.36 -7.83 -5.97
C SER A 61 9.53 -8.27 -7.18
N GLY A 62 9.27 -7.38 -8.12
CA GLY A 62 8.56 -7.72 -9.36
C GLY A 62 7.05 -7.95 -9.22
N ASP A 63 6.46 -7.69 -8.05
CA ASP A 63 5.01 -7.58 -7.87
C ASP A 63 4.62 -6.10 -7.63
N PRO A 64 4.25 -5.34 -8.69
CA PRO A 64 3.92 -3.92 -8.57
C PRO A 64 2.66 -3.65 -7.73
N ARG A 65 1.87 -4.70 -7.42
CA ARG A 65 0.65 -4.62 -6.60
C ARG A 65 0.85 -5.15 -5.19
N ALA A 66 2.05 -5.59 -4.81
CA ALA A 66 2.34 -6.11 -3.48
C ALA A 66 1.93 -5.11 -2.38
N TRP A 67 2.31 -3.84 -2.53
CA TRP A 67 1.96 -2.78 -1.58
C TRP A 67 0.45 -2.58 -1.41
N GLU A 68 -0.29 -2.56 -2.53
CA GLU A 68 -1.74 -2.43 -2.54
C GLU A 68 -2.41 -3.63 -1.86
N ARG A 69 -1.98 -4.85 -2.20
CA ARG A 69 -2.49 -6.09 -1.61
C ARG A 69 -2.34 -6.11 -0.09
N VAL A 70 -1.14 -5.82 0.41
CA VAL A 70 -0.88 -5.75 1.86
C VAL A 70 -1.77 -4.67 2.50
N GLY A 71 -1.95 -3.54 1.82
CA GLY A 71 -2.87 -2.49 2.25
C GLY A 71 -4.33 -2.88 2.34
N ASN A 72 -4.76 -3.79 1.47
CA ASN A 72 -6.09 -4.38 1.48
C ASN A 72 -6.21 -5.59 2.42
N GLY A 73 -5.20 -5.83 3.26
CA GLY A 73 -5.17 -6.95 4.21
C GLY A 73 -4.90 -8.31 3.56
N ILE A 74 -4.50 -8.35 2.28
CA ILE A 74 -4.11 -9.57 1.58
C ILE A 74 -2.63 -9.85 1.91
N PRO A 75 -2.31 -10.96 2.60
CA PRO A 75 -0.93 -11.30 2.91
C PRO A 75 -0.11 -11.54 1.64
N VAL A 76 1.16 -11.11 1.64
CA VAL A 76 2.08 -11.30 0.52
C VAL A 76 3.37 -11.93 1.02
N PRO A 77 3.72 -13.15 0.57
CA PRO A 77 4.98 -13.79 0.95
C PRO A 77 6.16 -13.09 0.28
N ALA A 78 7.31 -13.10 0.96
CA ALA A 78 8.58 -12.72 0.34
C ALA A 78 8.92 -13.66 -0.82
N ASN A 79 9.58 -13.11 -1.84
CA ASN A 79 10.16 -13.86 -2.96
C ASN A 79 11.68 -13.66 -3.09
N GLY A 80 12.28 -12.89 -2.19
CA GLY A 80 13.72 -12.63 -2.11
C GLY A 80 14.17 -12.16 -0.71
N GLY A 81 15.34 -11.54 -0.63
CA GLY A 81 15.93 -11.05 0.61
C GLY A 81 16.65 -12.11 1.45
N GLY A 82 17.10 -11.68 2.63
CA GLY A 82 17.80 -12.53 3.60
C GLY A 82 16.89 -13.55 4.31
N ASN A 83 15.58 -13.30 4.33
CA ASN A 83 14.60 -14.20 4.92
C ASN A 83 13.33 -14.37 4.05
N PRO A 84 13.33 -15.32 3.09
CA PRO A 84 12.21 -15.55 2.19
C PRO A 84 11.00 -16.22 2.87
N ALA A 85 11.12 -16.65 4.13
CA ALA A 85 10.00 -17.23 4.89
C ALA A 85 9.05 -16.16 5.45
N LEU A 86 9.40 -14.87 5.34
CA LEU A 86 8.57 -13.79 5.85
C LEU A 86 7.33 -13.55 4.97
N VAL A 87 6.27 -13.10 5.63
CA VAL A 87 5.00 -12.76 4.99
C VAL A 87 4.58 -11.36 5.46
N ALA A 88 4.39 -10.45 4.52
CA ALA A 88 3.85 -9.13 4.80
C ALA A 88 2.36 -9.23 5.08
N LYS A 89 1.93 -8.77 6.26
CA LYS A 89 0.52 -8.81 6.71
C LYS A 89 -0.10 -7.42 6.83
N ARG A 90 0.72 -6.39 7.03
CA ARG A 90 0.28 -5.00 7.15
C ARG A 90 1.36 -4.04 6.67
N ARG A 91 0.97 -2.82 6.32
CA ARG A 91 1.89 -1.75 5.93
C ARG A 91 2.47 -1.04 7.15
N CYS A 92 3.71 -0.58 7.04
CA CYS A 92 4.28 0.37 7.98
C CYS A 92 3.48 1.68 7.92
N SER A 93 3.06 2.21 9.07
CA SER A 93 2.24 3.41 9.16
C SER A 93 2.92 4.65 8.55
N ASP A 94 4.22 4.82 8.76
CA ASP A 94 4.97 5.94 8.17
C ASP A 94 5.14 5.81 6.66
N CYS A 95 5.34 4.59 6.16
CA CYS A 95 5.34 4.35 4.72
C CYS A 95 3.95 4.58 4.11
N GLU A 96 2.88 4.17 4.80
CA GLU A 96 1.51 4.39 4.36
C GLU A 96 1.20 5.89 4.26
N ALA A 97 1.61 6.68 5.24
CA ALA A 97 1.45 8.14 5.22
C ALA A 97 2.22 8.83 4.08
N ARG A 98 3.28 8.20 3.56
CA ARG A 98 4.14 8.71 2.47
C ARG A 98 3.84 8.11 1.10
N SER A 99 2.97 7.09 1.03
CA SER A 99 2.64 6.32 -0.18
C SER A 99 1.55 6.93 -1.04
#